data_AF-A0A7C5HHG8-F1
#
_entry.id   AF-A0A7C5HHG8-F1
#
_cell.length_a   1.000
_cell.length_b   1.000
_cell.length_c   1.000
_cell.angle_alpha   90.00
_cell.angle_beta   90.00
_cell.angle_gamma   90.00
#
_symmetry.space_group_name_H-M   'P 1'
#
loop_
_entity.id
_entity.type
_entity.pdbx_description
1 polymer ?
#
loop_
_entity_poly.entity_id
_entity_poly.type
_entity_poly.pdbx_seq_one_letter_code
_entity_poly.pdbx_strand_id
1 'polypeptide(L)'
;VKCDHPLADKVCLMDEEVDAMHRVVFKKVSEAMKACNTETEQLLAILSVSRYLERMADHATLIALEVIYLVTGEIVRHNEDSFEKLIQSLQD
;
A
#
# COMPACT_ATOMS: atom_id res chain seq x y z
N VAL A 1 -19.49 11.22 -16.42
CA VAL A 1 -18.57 10.22 -15.85
C VAL A 1 -18.58 10.44 -14.34
N LYS A 2 -18.88 9.43 -13.52
CA LYS A 2 -18.76 9.56 -12.06
C LYS A 2 -17.25 9.67 -11.77
N CYS A 3 -16.82 10.83 -11.27
CA CYS A 3 -15.42 11.06 -10.97
C CYS A 3 -15.11 10.38 -9.62
N ASP A 4 -14.73 9.11 -9.65
CA ASP A 4 -14.37 8.33 -8.44
C ASP A 4 -12.99 8.72 -7.87
N HIS A 5 -12.54 9.95 -8.12
CA HIS A 5 -11.29 10.52 -7.60
C HIS A 5 -11.14 10.36 -6.07
N PRO A 6 -12.19 10.63 -5.25
CA PRO A 6 -12.05 10.49 -3.79
C PRO A 6 -11.85 9.04 -3.33
N LEU A 7 -12.33 8.05 -4.10
CA LEU A 7 -12.10 6.65 -3.78
C LEU A 7 -10.67 6.23 -4.15
N ALA A 8 -10.16 6.71 -5.29
CA ALA A 8 -8.78 6.46 -5.70
C ALA A 8 -7.78 7.02 -4.66
N ASP A 9 -8.00 8.25 -4.18
CA ASP A 9 -7.18 8.85 -3.12
C ASP A 9 -7.18 8.00 -1.84
N LYS A 10 -8.37 7.50 -1.47
CA LYS A 10 -8.52 6.66 -0.29
C LYS A 10 -7.76 5.33 -0.42
N VAL A 11 -7.72 4.74 -1.61
CA VAL A 11 -6.96 3.50 -1.85
C VAL A 11 -5.47 3.74 -1.61
N CYS A 12 -4.92 4.85 -2.13
CA CYS A 12 -3.52 5.22 -1.89
C CYS A 12 -3.20 5.39 -0.40
N LEU A 13 -4.08 6.08 0.36
CA LEU A 13 -3.90 6.25 1.80
C LEU A 13 -3.99 4.95 2.59
N MET A 14 -4.82 4.01 2.14
CA MET A 14 -4.96 2.69 2.77
C MET A 14 -3.72 1.81 2.53
N ASP A 15 -2.98 2.04 1.45
CA ASP A 15 -1.76 1.32 1.12
C ASP A 15 -0.69 1.52 2.20
N GLU A 16 -0.48 2.77 2.64
CA GLU A 16 0.45 3.11 3.74
C GLU A 16 0.13 2.34 5.04
N GLU A 17 -1.16 2.13 5.32
CA GLU A 17 -1.59 1.36 6.48
C GLU A 17 -1.22 -0.12 6.35
N VAL A 18 -1.40 -0.71 5.16
CA VAL A 18 -1.01 -2.10 4.87
C VAL A 18 0.50 -2.26 4.97
N ASP A 19 1.24 -1.28 4.48
CA ASP A 19 2.69 -1.19 4.53
C ASP A 19 3.22 -1.15 5.97
N ALA A 20 2.59 -0.32 6.81
CA ALA A 20 2.88 -0.24 8.23
C ALA A 20 2.58 -1.56 8.95
N MET A 21 1.47 -2.22 8.62
CA MET A 21 1.13 -3.54 9.14
C MET A 21 2.16 -4.59 8.73
N HIS A 22 2.62 -4.60 7.47
CA HIS A 22 3.67 -5.51 7.02
C HIS A 22 4.97 -5.35 7.82
N ARG A 23 5.40 -4.10 8.05
CA ARG A 23 6.58 -3.79 8.90
C ARG A 23 6.42 -4.33 10.32
N VAL A 24 5.23 -4.20 10.91
CA VAL A 24 4.93 -4.74 12.25
C VAL A 24 4.99 -6.27 12.26
N VAL A 25 4.39 -6.94 11.28
CA VAL A 25 4.43 -8.41 11.16
C VAL A 25 5.86 -8.89 11.00
N PHE A 26 6.66 -8.27 10.13
CA PHE A 26 8.06 -8.61 9.92
C PHE A 26 8.86 -8.56 11.22
N LYS A 27 8.67 -7.51 12.02
CA LYS A 27 9.34 -7.35 13.31
C LYS A 27 8.94 -8.45 14.30
N LYS A 28 7.64 -8.71 14.46
CA LYS A 28 7.11 -9.75 15.36
C LYS A 28 7.60 -11.15 14.97
N VAL A 29 7.57 -11.47 13.67
CA VAL A 29 8.07 -12.75 13.16
C VAL A 29 9.57 -12.89 13.42
N SER A 30 10.36 -11.84 13.19
CA SER A 30 11.80 -11.84 13.45
C SER A 30 12.14 -12.03 14.93
N GLU A 31 11.36 -11.41 15.83
CA GLU A 31 11.50 -11.59 17.27
C GLU A 31 11.12 -13.01 17.70
N ALA A 32 10.03 -13.57 17.16
CA ALA A 32 9.60 -14.93 17.44
C ALA A 32 10.61 -15.99 16.96
N MET A 33 11.22 -15.80 15.78
CA MET A 33 12.29 -16.68 15.28
C MET A 33 13.51 -16.69 16.21
N LYS A 34 13.90 -15.54 16.76
CA LYS A 34 15.04 -15.44 17.71
C LYS A 34 14.78 -16.11 19.05
N ALA A 35 13.52 -16.23 19.46
CA ALA A 35 13.13 -16.82 20.73
C ALA A 35 13.21 -18.36 20.75
N CYS A 36 13.56 -19.03 19.64
CA CYS A 36 13.72 -20.50 19.49
C CYS A 36 12.53 -21.37 19.95
N ASN A 37 11.34 -20.78 20.16
CA ASN A 37 10.19 -21.45 20.75
C ASN A 37 9.04 -21.71 19.76
N THR A 38 9.24 -21.44 18.46
CA THR A 38 8.17 -21.52 17.45
C THR A 38 8.66 -22.24 16.20
N GLU A 39 7.77 -23.00 15.56
CA GLU A 39 8.02 -23.65 14.27
C GLU A 39 8.32 -22.61 13.18
N THR A 40 9.55 -22.59 12.69
CA THR A 40 10.05 -21.63 11.69
C THR A 40 9.20 -21.63 10.41
N GLU A 41 8.68 -22.80 10.00
CA GLU A 41 7.82 -22.93 8.81
C GLU A 41 6.51 -22.14 8.94
N GLN A 42 5.89 -22.16 10.13
CA GLN A 42 4.65 -21.41 10.38
C GLN A 42 4.90 -19.90 10.35
N LEU A 43 6.03 -19.47 10.93
CA LEU A 43 6.43 -18.06 10.93
C LEU A 43 6.74 -17.55 9.51
N LEU A 44 7.38 -18.38 8.68
CA LEU A 44 7.60 -18.07 7.26
C LEU A 44 6.28 -17.96 6.50
N ALA A 45 5.32 -18.87 6.73
CA ALA A 45 4.00 -18.81 6.11
C ALA A 45 3.27 -17.50 6.47
N ILE A 46 3.30 -17.09 7.74
CA ILE A 46 2.73 -15.81 8.19
C ILE A 46 3.39 -14.62 7.47
N LEU A 47 4.72 -14.63 7.37
CA LEU A 47 5.44 -13.57 6.67
C LEU A 47 5.09 -13.51 5.18
N SER A 48 4.95 -14.66 4.52
CA SER A 48 4.51 -14.75 3.13
C SER A 48 3.11 -14.21 2.94
N VAL A 49 2.15 -14.57 3.81
CA VAL A 49 0.79 -14.04 3.76
C VAL A 49 0.79 -12.52 3.88
N SER A 50 1.53 -11.98 4.85
CA SER A 50 1.63 -10.53 5.04
C SER A 50 2.23 -9.81 3.82
N ARG A 51 3.25 -10.40 3.19
CA ARG A 51 3.80 -9.85 1.94
C ARG A 51 2.80 -9.91 0.78
N TYR A 52 2.02 -10.99 0.65
CA TYR A 52 1.02 -11.07 -0.42
C TYR A 52 -0.08 -10.02 -0.25
N LEU A 53 -0.46 -9.68 0.99
CA LEU A 53 -1.41 -8.61 1.25
C LEU A 53 -0.85 -7.23 0.85
N GLU A 54 0.41 -6.95 1.17
CA GLU A 54 1.08 -5.70 0.74
C GLU A 54 1.14 -5.59 -0.79
N ARG A 55 1.57 -6.64 -1.50
CA ARG A 55 1.57 -6.63 -2.98
C ARG A 55 0.17 -6.47 -3.59
N MET A 56 -0.87 -6.96 -2.93
CA MET A 56 -2.25 -6.73 -3.37
C MET A 56 -2.65 -5.27 -3.18
N ALA A 57 -2.19 -4.61 -2.12
CA ALA A 57 -2.42 -3.19 -1.87
C ALA A 57 -1.67 -2.31 -2.89
N ASP A 58 -0.39 -2.61 -3.18
CA ASP A 58 0.38 -1.97 -4.26
C ASP A 58 -0.38 -2.01 -5.60
N HIS A 59 -0.90 -3.19 -5.97
CA HIS A 59 -1.66 -3.35 -7.20
C HIS A 59 -2.97 -2.55 -7.20
N ALA A 60 -3.62 -2.41 -6.04
CA ALA A 60 -4.79 -1.55 -5.92
C ALA A 60 -4.42 -0.07 -6.08
N THR A 61 -3.29 0.36 -5.51
CA THR A 61 -2.75 1.73 -5.68
C THR A 61 -2.44 2.03 -7.14
N LEU A 62 -1.80 1.10 -7.87
CA LEU A 62 -1.54 1.26 -9.30
C LEU A 62 -2.83 1.48 -10.10
N ILE A 63 -3.87 0.70 -9.83
CA ILE A 63 -5.18 0.86 -10.49
C ILE A 63 -5.80 2.22 -10.13
N ALA A 64 -5.71 2.64 -8.87
CA ALA A 64 -6.21 3.94 -8.42
C ALA A 64 -5.51 5.10 -9.15
N LEU A 65 -4.19 5.03 -9.31
CA LEU A 65 -3.41 6.02 -10.06
C LEU A 65 -3.79 6.05 -11.54
N GLU A 66 -4.05 4.90 -12.17
CA GLU A 66 -4.55 4.84 -13.54
C GLU A 66 -5.93 5.52 -13.68
N VAL A 67 -6.83 5.31 -12.70
CA VAL A 67 -8.14 5.99 -12.68
C VAL A 67 -7.99 7.50 -12.55
N ILE A 68 -7.09 7.98 -11.68
CA ILE A 68 -6.78 9.40 -11.53
C ILE A 68 -6.27 9.96 -12.86
N TYR A 69 -5.29 9.30 -13.48
CA TYR A 69 -4.75 9.71 -14.79
C TYR A 69 -5.84 9.78 -15.87
N LEU A 70 -6.76 8.81 -15.93
CA LEU A 70 -7.85 8.82 -16.91
C LEU A 70 -8.80 10.00 -16.74
N VAL A 71 -8.94 10.53 -15.52
CA VAL A 71 -9.82 11.67 -15.21
C VAL A 71 -9.10 13.01 -15.38
N THR A 72 -7.84 13.11 -14.94
CA THR A 72 -7.08 14.36 -14.88
C THR A 72 -6.19 14.59 -16.10
N GLY A 73 -5.77 13.51 -16.78
CA GLY A 73 -4.73 13.54 -17.81
C GLY A 73 -3.30 13.67 -17.25
N GLU A 74 -3.14 13.68 -15.93
CA GLU A 74 -1.84 13.89 -15.27
C GLU A 74 -1.20 12.58 -14.79
N ILE A 75 0.04 12.35 -15.22
CA ILE A 75 0.78 11.13 -14.85
C ILE A 75 1.27 11.27 -13.42
N VAL A 76 0.63 10.56 -12.50
CA VAL A 76 1.13 10.40 -11.15
C VAL A 76 1.84 9.08 -11.01
N ARG A 77 3.13 9.12 -10.69
CA ARG A 77 3.92 7.93 -10.36
C ARG A 77 4.24 7.95 -8.87
N HIS A 78 4.53 6.78 -8.30
CA HIS A 78 5.00 6.58 -6.92
C HIS A 78 6.28 7.39 -6.59
N ASN A 79 6.10 8.68 -6.41
CA ASN A 79 6.90 9.57 -5.60
C ASN A 79 5.86 10.27 -4.73
N GLU A 80 5.90 10.04 -3.41
CA GLU A 80 4.98 10.66 -2.44
C GLU A 80 4.84 12.18 -2.70
N ASP A 81 5.98 12.83 -2.95
CA ASP A 81 6.08 14.26 -3.34
C ASP A 81 5.31 14.68 -4.59
N SER A 82 5.10 13.76 -5.55
CA SER A 82 4.42 14.06 -6.82
C SER A 82 2.91 13.91 -6.70
N PHE A 83 2.46 12.98 -5.86
CA PHE A 83 1.04 12.76 -5.58
C PHE A 83 0.47 13.85 -4.67
N GLU A 84 1.17 14.22 -3.59
CA GLU A 84 0.73 15.31 -2.71
C GLU A 84 0.56 16.64 -3.46
N LYS A 85 1.47 16.94 -4.39
CA LYS A 85 1.40 18.16 -5.22
C LYS A 85 0.20 18.15 -6.17
N LEU A 86 -0.17 17.00 -6.71
CA LEU A 86 -1.37 16.89 -7.54
C LEU A 86 -2.63 17.10 -6.70
N ILE A 87 -2.73 16.45 -5.54
CA ILE A 87 -3.91 16.63 -4.68
C ILE A 87 -4.07 18.09 -4.30
N GLN A 88 -2.97 18.78 -3.98
CA GLN A 88 -3.01 20.19 -3.64
C GLN A 88 -3.47 21.06 -4.82
N SER A 89 -3.07 20.75 -6.06
CA SER A 89 -3.50 21.52 -7.25
C SER A 89 -4.94 21.27 -7.68
N LEU A 90 -5.55 20.16 -7.27
CA LEU A 90 -6.95 19.83 -7.56
C LEU A 90 -7.93 20.37 -6.50
N GLN A 91 -7.44 20.86 -5.37
CA GLN A 91 -8.26 21.45 -4.30
C GLN A 91 -8.45 22.97 -4.41
N ASP A 92 -7.68 23.64 -5.30
CA ASP A 92 -7.79 25.07 -5.64
C ASP A 92 -8.74 25.30 -6.85
#